data_AF-A0A538A7F1-F1
#
_entry.id   AF-A0A538A7F1-F1
#
_cell.length_a   1.000
_cell.length_b   1.000
_cell.length_c   1.000
_cell.angle_alpha   90.00
_cell.angle_beta   90.00
_cell.angle_gamma   90.00
#
_symmetry.space_group_name_H-M   'P 1'
#
loop_
_entity.id
_entity.type
_entity.pdbx_description
1 polymer ?
#
loop_
_entity_poly.entity_id
_entity_poly.type
_entity_poly.pdbx_seq_one_letter_code
_entity_poly.pdbx_strand_id
1 'polypeptide(L)'
;MKRAALLFALLGALTAPAAASAHPLGNFTVNRFSGIELSGGRAYVKYVLDMAEIPAFQERQKITDERAYEAGLAERIGRGLRLRVGGQAIALTPVVHELAFPPGMAGLRTLRFEAVYASPAITGDATGIDFADTNFRDRIGWKEVVLGADRGARVSSSTVPATSISEELLAYPKDLLSSPLEVTQARASVTPGDGNGAAPTLLSRQQLASRVAVRDTGDGGFASLIARDRLSLGFVLLSLLVAMFWGAAHAFSPGHGKAIVAGRLATQFCSV
;
A
#
# COMPACT_ATOMS: atom_id res chain seq x y z
N MET A 1 35.35 12.64 -34.45
CA MET A 1 34.50 13.47 -33.57
C MET A 1 33.27 12.72 -33.04
N LYS A 2 32.40 12.16 -33.89
CA LYS A 2 31.17 11.44 -33.46
C LYS A 2 31.42 10.23 -32.52
N ARG A 3 32.49 9.45 -32.78
CA ARG A 3 32.87 8.28 -31.95
C ARG A 3 33.43 8.67 -30.56
N ALA A 4 34.14 9.79 -30.48
CA ALA A 4 34.68 10.30 -29.21
C ALA A 4 33.55 10.86 -28.31
N ALA A 5 32.57 11.55 -28.91
CA ALA A 5 31.40 12.03 -28.18
C ALA A 5 30.55 10.87 -27.60
N LEU A 6 30.41 9.77 -28.33
CA LEU A 6 29.76 8.53 -27.86
C LEU A 6 30.50 7.90 -26.67
N LEU A 7 31.83 7.86 -26.72
CA LEU A 7 32.66 7.35 -25.62
C LEU A 7 32.56 8.21 -24.36
N PHE A 8 32.55 9.54 -24.51
CA PHE A 8 32.36 10.46 -23.39
C PHE A 8 30.94 10.38 -22.78
N ALA A 9 29.91 10.19 -23.61
CA ALA A 9 28.55 9.98 -23.14
C ALA A 9 28.39 8.65 -22.38
N LEU A 10 29.05 7.57 -22.84
CA LEU A 10 29.09 6.29 -22.13
C LEU A 10 29.84 6.39 -20.79
N LEU A 11 30.99 7.08 -20.76
CA LEU A 11 31.74 7.30 -19.52
C LEU A 11 30.97 8.14 -18.50
N GLY A 12 30.22 9.14 -18.97
CA GLY A 12 29.33 9.95 -18.12
C GLY A 12 28.21 9.12 -17.48
N ALA A 13 27.62 8.19 -18.24
CA ALA A 13 26.59 7.29 -17.71
C ALA A 13 27.13 6.28 -16.67
N LEU A 14 28.42 5.92 -16.74
CA LEU A 14 29.09 5.00 -15.82
C LEU A 14 29.57 5.64 -14.51
N THR A 15 29.52 6.97 -14.38
CA THR A 15 29.96 7.70 -13.17
C THR A 15 28.80 8.34 -12.41
N ALA A 16 27.59 8.30 -12.96
CA ALA A 16 26.40 8.66 -12.23
C ALA A 16 26.21 7.66 -11.07
N PRO A 17 26.06 8.12 -9.81
CA PRO A 17 25.69 7.21 -8.74
C PRO A 17 24.40 6.52 -9.16
N ALA A 18 24.46 5.19 -9.31
CA ALA A 18 23.26 4.39 -9.36
C ALA A 18 22.58 4.63 -8.01
N ALA A 19 21.59 5.50 -7.98
CA ALA A 19 20.69 5.60 -6.85
C ALA A 19 20.17 4.17 -6.67
N ALA A 20 20.66 3.51 -5.62
CA ALA A 20 20.15 2.22 -5.21
C ALA A 20 18.73 2.49 -4.71
N SER A 21 17.80 2.52 -5.66
CA SER A 21 16.38 2.49 -5.37
C SER A 21 16.17 1.14 -4.72
N ALA A 22 16.03 1.12 -3.40
CA ALA A 22 15.54 -0.06 -2.72
C ALA A 22 14.26 -0.47 -3.46
N HIS A 23 14.18 -1.74 -3.88
CA HIS A 23 13.04 -2.24 -4.65
C HIS A 23 11.73 -1.72 -4.02
N PRO A 24 10.84 -1.11 -4.81
CA PRO A 24 9.64 -0.52 -4.27
C PRO A 24 8.92 -1.56 -3.41
N LEU A 25 8.70 -1.27 -2.13
CA LEU A 25 8.11 -2.17 -1.13
C LEU A 25 6.67 -2.66 -1.49
N GLY A 26 6.17 -2.29 -2.67
CA GLY A 26 4.79 -2.45 -3.12
C GLY A 26 4.27 -3.89 -3.13
N ASN A 27 5.12 -4.91 -3.23
CA ASN A 27 4.67 -6.31 -3.17
C ASN A 27 4.41 -6.83 -1.74
N PHE A 28 4.76 -6.05 -0.72
CA PHE A 28 4.65 -6.44 0.70
C PHE A 28 3.66 -5.60 1.51
N THR A 29 3.01 -4.61 0.89
CA THR A 29 2.14 -3.67 1.59
C THR A 29 0.80 -4.29 1.96
N VAL A 30 0.29 -3.87 3.12
CA VAL A 30 -1.11 -4.01 3.53
C VAL A 30 -1.65 -2.61 3.70
N ASN A 31 -2.45 -2.18 2.74
CA ASN A 31 -3.04 -0.86 2.68
C ASN A 31 -4.46 -0.91 3.26
N ARG A 32 -4.83 0.13 4.00
CA ARG A 32 -6.13 0.26 4.64
C ARG A 32 -6.69 1.66 4.52
N PHE A 33 -8.00 1.72 4.30
CA PHE A 33 -8.78 2.93 4.29
C PHE A 33 -9.99 2.76 5.20
N SER A 34 -10.26 3.77 6.03
CA SER A 34 -11.46 3.88 6.85
C SER A 34 -12.16 5.20 6.55
N GLY A 35 -13.26 5.13 5.80
CA GLY A 35 -14.15 6.28 5.57
C GLY A 35 -15.25 6.29 6.61
N ILE A 36 -15.21 7.28 7.51
CA ILE A 36 -16.25 7.50 8.51
C ILE A 36 -17.28 8.46 7.92
N GLU A 37 -18.54 8.06 7.86
CA GLU A 37 -19.62 8.88 7.35
C GLU A 37 -20.75 8.98 8.37
N LEU A 38 -21.02 10.20 8.83
CA LEU A 38 -22.19 10.50 9.64
C LEU A 38 -23.36 10.74 8.70
N SER A 39 -24.30 9.81 8.65
CA SER A 39 -25.47 9.89 7.77
C SER A 39 -26.74 9.84 8.60
N GLY A 40 -27.50 10.93 8.59
CA GLY A 40 -28.65 11.09 9.49
C GLY A 40 -28.24 10.84 10.95
N GLY A 41 -28.97 9.97 11.63
CA GLY A 41 -28.69 9.58 13.02
C GLY A 41 -27.72 8.41 13.18
N ARG A 42 -26.84 8.08 12.23
CA ARG A 42 -25.89 6.95 12.37
C ARG A 42 -24.50 7.29 11.86
N ALA A 43 -23.50 6.61 12.41
CA ALA A 43 -22.17 6.58 11.85
C ALA A 43 -21.98 5.28 11.04
N TYR A 44 -21.49 5.41 9.82
CA TYR A 44 -21.05 4.31 8.99
C TYR A 44 -19.53 4.35 8.87
N VAL A 45 -18.90 3.17 8.81
CA VAL A 45 -17.48 3.05 8.49
C VAL A 45 -17.35 2.16 7.27
N LYS A 46 -16.98 2.76 6.12
CA LYS A 46 -16.54 2.02 4.95
C LYS A 46 -15.08 1.67 5.12
N TYR A 47 -14.80 0.38 5.16
CA TYR A 47 -13.46 -0.17 5.29
C TYR A 47 -13.02 -0.76 3.95
N VAL A 48 -11.81 -0.43 3.53
CA VAL A 48 -11.15 -1.08 2.40
C VAL A 48 -9.80 -1.61 2.88
N LEU A 49 -9.56 -2.89 2.63
CA LEU A 49 -8.30 -3.57 2.84
C LEU A 49 -7.76 -4.01 1.49
N ASP A 50 -6.56 -3.55 1.16
CA ASP A 50 -5.87 -3.94 -0.06
C ASP A 50 -4.50 -4.53 0.31
N MET A 51 -4.32 -5.81 0.01
CA MET A 51 -3.09 -6.53 0.24
C MET A 51 -2.39 -6.80 -1.08
N ALA A 52 -1.11 -6.45 -1.12
CA ALA A 52 -0.24 -6.80 -2.21
C ALA A 52 -0.05 -8.32 -2.35
N GLU A 53 0.61 -8.74 -3.42
CA GLU A 53 0.73 -10.14 -3.84
C GLU A 53 1.25 -11.09 -2.76
N ILE A 54 2.31 -10.72 -2.02
CA ILE A 54 2.90 -11.61 -1.02
C ILE A 54 2.00 -11.77 0.22
N PRO A 55 1.50 -10.69 0.86
CA PRO A 55 0.52 -10.81 1.95
C PRO A 55 -0.76 -11.53 1.52
N ALA A 56 -1.28 -11.23 0.32
CA ALA A 56 -2.47 -11.87 -0.21
C ALA A 56 -2.26 -13.38 -0.42
N PHE A 57 -1.09 -13.77 -0.97
CA PHE A 57 -0.70 -15.17 -1.10
C PHE A 57 -0.66 -15.87 0.26
N GLN A 58 -0.12 -15.23 1.30
CA GLN A 58 -0.08 -15.77 2.67
C GLN A 58 -1.48 -15.98 3.26
N GLU A 59 -2.40 -15.03 3.09
CA GLU A 59 -3.78 -15.19 3.56
C GLU A 59 -4.52 -16.28 2.76
N ARG A 60 -4.35 -16.31 1.44
CA ARG A 60 -4.93 -17.31 0.53
C ARG A 60 -4.63 -18.75 0.94
N GLN A 61 -3.45 -19.04 1.49
CA GLN A 61 -3.10 -20.39 1.99
C GLN A 61 -3.98 -20.82 3.18
N LYS A 62 -4.63 -19.88 3.88
CA LYS A 62 -5.49 -20.14 5.04
C LYS A 62 -6.95 -20.31 4.65
N ILE A 63 -7.31 -20.01 3.39
CA ILE A 63 -8.69 -20.02 2.93
C ILE A 63 -9.05 -21.41 2.43
N THR A 64 -9.85 -22.12 3.22
CA THR A 64 -10.48 -23.38 2.81
C THR A 64 -11.88 -23.16 2.23
N ASP A 65 -12.61 -22.17 2.76
CA ASP A 65 -13.91 -21.71 2.28
C ASP A 65 -13.86 -20.18 2.22
N GLU A 66 -14.03 -19.62 1.02
CA GLU A 66 -13.95 -18.18 0.77
C GLU A 66 -15.07 -17.41 1.48
N ARG A 67 -16.29 -17.94 1.52
CA ARG A 67 -17.45 -17.26 2.14
C ARG A 67 -17.30 -17.22 3.66
N ALA A 68 -16.88 -18.34 4.26
CA ALA A 68 -16.64 -18.39 5.69
C ALA A 68 -15.47 -17.48 6.08
N TYR A 69 -14.40 -17.47 5.28
CA TYR A 69 -13.26 -16.58 5.50
C TYR A 69 -13.65 -15.11 5.38
N GLU A 70 -14.44 -14.74 4.37
CA GLU A 70 -14.92 -13.38 4.17
C GLU A 70 -15.76 -12.87 5.36
N ALA A 71 -16.73 -13.66 5.81
CA ALA A 71 -17.55 -13.30 6.98
C ALA A 71 -16.69 -13.16 8.25
N GLY A 72 -15.77 -14.11 8.48
CA GLY A 72 -14.84 -14.06 9.62
C GLY A 72 -13.86 -12.89 9.55
N LEU A 73 -13.44 -12.48 8.35
CA LEU A 73 -12.61 -11.30 8.11
C LEU A 73 -13.39 -10.03 8.45
N ALA A 74 -14.66 -9.93 8.04
CA ALA A 74 -15.52 -8.79 8.36
C ALA A 74 -15.68 -8.61 9.87
N GLU A 75 -15.94 -9.70 10.62
CA GLU A 75 -16.03 -9.64 12.07
C GLU A 75 -14.69 -9.26 12.72
N ARG A 76 -13.58 -9.84 12.25
CA ARG A 76 -12.23 -9.56 12.77
C ARG A 76 -11.85 -8.09 12.60
N ILE A 77 -12.11 -7.53 11.41
CA ILE A 77 -11.87 -6.11 11.13
C ILE A 77 -12.74 -5.24 12.03
N GLY A 78 -14.04 -5.55 12.15
CA GLY A 78 -14.97 -4.80 12.99
C GLY A 78 -14.52 -4.70 14.46
N ARG A 79 -13.96 -5.77 15.03
CA ARG A 79 -13.38 -5.75 16.39
C ARG A 79 -12.16 -4.82 16.53
N GLY A 80 -11.44 -4.59 15.43
CA GLY A 80 -10.30 -3.67 15.38
C GLY A 80 -10.69 -2.21 15.19
N LEU A 81 -11.92 -1.93 14.75
CA LEU A 81 -12.47 -0.58 14.58
C LEU A 81 -13.11 -0.11 15.90
N ARG A 82 -12.51 0.90 16.53
CA ARG A 82 -13.00 1.45 17.80
C ARG A 82 -13.62 2.81 17.56
N LEU A 83 -14.93 2.90 17.78
CA LEU A 83 -15.67 4.15 17.73
C LEU A 83 -16.14 4.53 19.14
N ARG A 84 -15.93 5.79 19.52
CA ARG A 84 -16.56 6.40 20.68
C ARG A 84 -17.34 7.63 20.26
N VAL A 85 -18.52 7.81 20.83
CA VAL A 85 -19.37 8.98 20.61
C VAL A 85 -19.78 9.53 21.97
N GLY A 86 -19.57 10.83 22.20
CA GLY A 86 -19.77 11.43 23.52
C GLY A 86 -18.93 10.76 24.62
N GLY A 87 -17.78 10.19 24.24
CA GLY A 87 -16.93 9.42 25.15
C GLY A 87 -17.45 8.00 25.48
N GLN A 88 -18.59 7.55 24.96
CA GLN A 88 -19.07 6.17 25.14
C GLN A 88 -18.63 5.28 23.97
N ALA A 89 -18.16 4.07 24.26
CA ALA A 89 -17.80 3.12 23.21
C ALA A 89 -19.06 2.58 22.51
N ILE A 90 -19.08 2.66 21.19
CA ILE A 90 -20.19 2.19 20.36
C ILE A 90 -19.71 1.02 19.50
N ALA A 91 -20.48 -0.07 19.52
CA ALA A 91 -20.21 -1.24 18.71
C ALA A 91 -20.53 -0.97 17.24
N LEU A 92 -19.61 -1.31 16.35
CA LEU A 92 -19.78 -1.28 14.91
C LEU A 92 -20.14 -2.69 14.42
N THR A 93 -21.29 -2.83 13.76
CA THR A 93 -21.76 -4.11 13.22
C THR A 93 -21.60 -4.14 11.70
N PRO A 94 -21.02 -5.20 11.11
CA PRO A 94 -20.95 -5.32 9.66
C PRO A 94 -22.36 -5.39 9.06
N VAL A 95 -22.59 -4.64 7.99
CA VAL A 95 -23.87 -4.57 7.26
C VAL A 95 -23.76 -5.25 5.90
N VAL A 96 -22.67 -4.97 5.19
CA VAL A 96 -22.34 -5.58 3.90
C VAL A 96 -20.82 -5.68 3.78
N HIS A 97 -20.36 -6.71 3.08
CA HIS A 97 -18.94 -6.92 2.80
C HIS A 97 -18.77 -7.66 1.47
N GLU A 98 -17.62 -7.47 0.84
CA GLU A 98 -17.21 -8.18 -0.36
C GLU A 98 -15.71 -8.48 -0.31
N LEU A 99 -15.34 -9.67 -0.79
CA LEU A 99 -13.96 -10.11 -0.94
C LEU A 99 -13.69 -10.49 -2.40
N ALA A 100 -12.56 -10.03 -2.92
CA ALA A 100 -12.08 -10.41 -4.24
C ALA A 100 -10.56 -10.60 -4.25
N PHE A 101 -10.10 -11.30 -5.30
CA PHE A 101 -8.68 -11.57 -5.54
C PHE A 101 -8.27 -11.06 -6.92
N PRO A 102 -8.09 -9.74 -7.08
CA PRO A 102 -7.72 -9.17 -8.36
C PRO A 102 -6.32 -9.63 -8.83
N PRO A 103 -6.01 -9.57 -10.13
CA PRO A 103 -4.67 -9.85 -10.62
C PRO A 103 -3.65 -8.82 -10.12
N GLY A 104 -2.50 -9.32 -9.66
CA GLY A 104 -1.31 -8.52 -9.34
C GLY A 104 -0.36 -8.36 -10.52
N MET A 105 0.67 -7.54 -10.34
CA MET A 105 1.63 -7.17 -11.39
C MET A 105 2.66 -8.26 -11.66
N ALA A 106 3.06 -9.05 -10.64
CA ALA A 106 4.01 -10.13 -10.77
C ALA A 106 3.36 -11.51 -11.05
N GLY A 107 2.09 -11.52 -11.43
CA GLY A 107 1.34 -12.73 -11.82
C GLY A 107 0.70 -13.50 -10.67
N LEU A 108 0.82 -13.02 -9.42
CA LEU A 108 0.05 -13.54 -8.29
C LEU A 108 -1.27 -12.78 -8.15
N ARG A 109 -2.15 -13.27 -7.28
CA ARG A 109 -3.39 -12.56 -6.92
C ARG A 109 -3.13 -11.63 -5.74
N THR A 110 -3.66 -10.42 -5.79
CA THR A 110 -3.83 -9.55 -4.61
C THR A 110 -5.08 -9.94 -3.84
N LEU A 111 -5.33 -9.29 -2.71
CA LEU A 111 -6.57 -9.44 -1.95
C LEU A 111 -7.16 -8.06 -1.74
N ARG A 112 -8.42 -7.86 -2.17
CA ARG A 112 -9.19 -6.66 -1.88
C ARG A 112 -10.45 -7.05 -1.12
N PHE A 113 -10.61 -6.47 0.05
CA PHE A 113 -11.79 -6.64 0.90
C PHE A 113 -12.41 -5.28 1.17
N GLU A 114 -13.72 -5.18 0.97
CA GLU A 114 -14.50 -4.00 1.32
C GLU A 114 -15.60 -4.39 2.30
N ALA A 115 -15.89 -3.52 3.27
CA ALA A 115 -16.99 -3.70 4.19
C ALA A 115 -17.59 -2.38 4.63
N VAL A 116 -18.87 -2.38 4.96
CA VAL A 116 -19.53 -1.27 5.64
C VAL A 116 -19.98 -1.74 7.01
N TYR A 117 -19.58 -0.98 8.02
CA TYR A 117 -20.05 -1.16 9.39
C TYR A 117 -20.99 -0.02 9.76
N ALA A 118 -22.00 -0.31 10.56
CA ALA A 118 -22.91 0.69 11.08
C ALA A 118 -22.87 0.73 12.60
N SER A 119 -22.99 1.93 13.16
CA SER A 119 -23.33 2.13 14.57
C SER A 119 -24.84 1.93 14.77
N PRO A 120 -25.28 1.66 16.02
CA PRO A 120 -26.61 2.04 16.50
C PRO A 120 -26.95 3.50 16.20
N ALA A 121 -28.23 3.85 16.35
CA ALA A 121 -28.66 5.24 16.23
C ALA A 121 -27.95 6.11 17.28
N ILE A 122 -27.42 7.25 16.82
CA ILE A 122 -26.82 8.32 17.59
C ILE A 122 -27.86 9.44 17.63
N THR A 123 -28.27 9.81 18.83
CA THR A 123 -29.27 10.86 19.06
C THR A 123 -28.71 11.95 19.97
N GLY A 124 -29.34 13.11 19.94
CA GLY A 124 -29.00 14.24 20.81
C GLY A 124 -28.16 15.31 20.11
N ASP A 125 -27.63 16.21 20.93
CA ASP A 125 -26.96 17.41 20.47
C ASP A 125 -25.53 17.15 19.94
N ALA A 126 -24.83 18.24 19.62
CA ALA A 126 -23.45 18.19 19.21
C ALA A 126 -22.58 17.36 20.17
N THR A 127 -21.83 16.41 19.61
CA THR A 127 -21.08 15.40 20.36
C THR A 127 -19.71 15.15 19.73
N GLY A 128 -18.78 14.69 20.55
CA GLY A 128 -17.43 14.30 20.10
C GLY A 128 -17.42 12.89 19.53
N ILE A 129 -16.66 12.68 18.47
CA ILE A 129 -16.32 11.36 17.92
C ILE A 129 -14.83 11.12 18.07
N ASP A 130 -14.47 9.96 18.62
CA ASP A 130 -13.13 9.42 18.60
C ASP A 130 -13.14 8.08 17.87
N PHE A 131 -12.34 7.97 16.81
CA PHE A 131 -12.16 6.76 16.04
C PHE A 131 -10.71 6.30 16.08
N ALA A 132 -10.51 4.98 16.17
CA ALA A 132 -9.21 4.36 15.99
C ALA A 132 -9.35 3.02 15.26
N ASP A 133 -8.55 2.83 14.21
CA ASP A 133 -8.38 1.56 13.54
C ASP A 133 -7.08 0.87 14.01
N THR A 134 -7.23 -0.25 14.70
CA THR A 134 -6.14 -1.04 15.29
C THR A 134 -5.75 -2.26 14.45
N ASN A 135 -6.38 -2.45 13.28
CA ASN A 135 -6.10 -3.57 12.39
C ASN A 135 -4.71 -3.43 11.73
N PHE A 136 -4.03 -4.56 11.52
CA PHE A 136 -2.77 -4.67 10.78
C PHE A 136 -1.68 -3.66 11.20
N ARG A 137 -1.62 -3.29 12.49
CA ARG A 137 -0.71 -2.27 13.02
C ARG A 137 0.77 -2.49 12.67
N ASP A 138 1.19 -3.75 12.63
CA ASP A 138 2.58 -4.18 12.42
C ASP A 138 2.92 -4.36 10.92
N ARG A 139 2.00 -3.97 10.02
CA ARG A 139 2.19 -4.04 8.57
C ARG A 139 2.54 -2.67 8.01
N ILE A 140 3.48 -2.69 7.06
CA ILE A 140 3.81 -1.55 6.23
C ILE A 140 2.72 -1.36 5.17
N GLY A 141 2.43 -0.12 4.81
CA GLY A 141 1.45 0.22 3.79
C GLY A 141 0.70 1.49 4.14
N TRP A 142 -0.13 1.94 3.20
CA TRP A 142 -0.95 3.13 3.34
C TRP A 142 -2.06 2.95 4.37
N LYS A 143 -2.28 3.97 5.19
CA LYS A 143 -3.32 4.01 6.22
C LYS A 143 -3.98 5.37 6.17
N GLU A 144 -5.24 5.36 5.77
CA GLU A 144 -6.01 6.57 5.57
C GLU A 144 -7.31 6.51 6.35
N VAL A 145 -7.61 7.61 7.05
CA VAL A 145 -8.90 7.83 7.67
C VAL A 145 -9.44 9.15 7.12
N VAL A 146 -10.71 9.13 6.71
CA VAL A 146 -11.46 10.32 6.32
C VAL A 146 -12.76 10.38 7.11
N LEU A 147 -13.29 11.58 7.32
CA LEU A 147 -14.54 11.77 8.05
C LEU A 147 -15.42 12.82 7.37
N GLY A 148 -16.60 12.40 6.94
CA GLY A 148 -17.62 13.24 6.33
C GLY A 148 -18.98 13.13 7.03
N ALA A 149 -19.93 13.96 6.60
CA ALA A 149 -21.32 13.86 7.01
C ALA A 149 -22.27 14.19 5.86
N ASP A 150 -23.44 13.54 5.85
CA ASP A 150 -24.53 13.75 4.91
C ASP A 150 -25.91 13.65 5.60
N ARG A 151 -26.99 13.78 4.82
CA ARG A 151 -28.40 13.59 5.27
C ARG A 151 -28.77 14.28 6.59
N GLY A 152 -28.35 15.53 6.73
CA GLY A 152 -28.69 16.39 7.86
C GLY A 152 -27.71 16.32 9.04
N ALA A 153 -26.79 15.34 9.05
CA ALA A 153 -25.67 15.37 9.97
C ALA A 153 -24.64 16.42 9.55
N ARG A 154 -23.86 16.91 10.52
CA ARG A 154 -22.85 17.96 10.30
C ARG A 154 -21.56 17.64 11.04
N VAL A 155 -20.42 18.00 10.43
CA VAL A 155 -19.11 18.00 11.07
C VAL A 155 -18.73 19.45 11.34
N SER A 156 -18.52 19.82 12.61
CA SER A 156 -18.09 21.17 12.99
C SER A 156 -16.57 21.29 13.05
N SER A 157 -15.86 20.21 13.39
CA SER A 157 -14.40 20.13 13.33
C SER A 157 -13.95 18.68 13.14
N SER A 158 -12.78 18.48 12.51
CA SER A 158 -12.19 17.15 12.29
C SER A 158 -10.68 17.24 12.20
N THR A 159 -9.97 16.24 12.73
CA THR A 159 -8.52 16.08 12.57
C THR A 159 -8.12 15.38 11.27
N VAL A 160 -9.10 14.90 10.49
CA VAL A 160 -8.90 14.19 9.23
C VAL A 160 -9.72 14.85 8.10
N PRO A 161 -9.29 14.74 6.83
CA PRO A 161 -10.03 15.32 5.71
C PRO A 161 -11.37 14.62 5.49
N ALA A 162 -12.29 15.29 4.79
CA ALA A 162 -13.58 14.71 4.39
C ALA A 162 -13.51 13.88 3.11
N THR A 163 -12.47 14.09 2.29
CA THR A 163 -12.28 13.43 1.00
C THR A 163 -11.04 12.57 0.99
N SER A 164 -11.14 11.41 0.34
CA SER A 164 -10.01 10.50 0.17
C SER A 164 -9.05 11.01 -0.90
N ILE A 165 -7.75 10.91 -0.63
CA ILE A 165 -6.70 11.21 -1.62
C ILE A 165 -6.31 9.97 -2.43
N SER A 166 -6.58 8.77 -1.92
CA SER A 166 -6.35 7.51 -2.63
C SER A 166 -7.57 7.00 -3.39
N GLU A 167 -8.65 7.79 -3.43
CA GLU A 167 -9.95 7.36 -3.95
C GLU A 167 -10.37 6.00 -3.34
N GLU A 168 -10.29 5.85 -2.02
CA GLU A 168 -10.58 4.58 -1.32
C GLU A 168 -9.67 3.42 -1.77
N LEU A 169 -8.37 3.71 -1.90
CA LEU A 169 -7.35 2.79 -2.43
C LEU A 169 -7.65 2.32 -3.86
N LEU A 170 -8.28 3.15 -4.68
CA LEU A 170 -8.46 2.90 -6.12
C LEU A 170 -7.41 3.63 -6.96
N ALA A 171 -6.86 4.73 -6.44
CA ALA A 171 -5.77 5.49 -7.01
C ALA A 171 -4.59 5.48 -6.03
N TYR A 172 -3.46 4.92 -6.47
CA TYR A 172 -2.25 4.82 -5.66
C TYR A 172 -1.33 6.00 -5.97
N PRO A 173 -1.12 6.97 -5.05
CA PRO A 173 -0.19 8.08 -5.28
C PRO A 173 1.23 7.56 -5.53
N LYS A 174 1.98 8.19 -6.43
CA LYS A 174 3.31 7.71 -6.86
C LYS A 174 4.32 7.55 -5.71
N ASP A 175 4.09 8.20 -4.57
CA ASP A 175 4.99 8.25 -3.40
C ASP A 175 4.62 7.29 -2.26
N LEU A 176 3.67 6.37 -2.48
CA LEU A 176 3.24 5.36 -1.51
C LEU A 176 4.36 4.57 -0.84
N LEU A 177 5.47 4.41 -1.54
CA LEU A 177 6.57 3.54 -1.13
C LEU A 177 7.73 4.31 -0.50
N SER A 178 7.76 5.62 -0.70
CA SER A 178 8.74 6.51 -0.07
C SER A 178 8.21 7.15 1.20
N SER A 179 6.90 7.42 1.31
CA SER A 179 6.24 7.96 2.50
C SER A 179 4.74 7.62 2.54
N PRO A 180 4.37 6.39 2.91
CA PRO A 180 2.97 6.02 3.03
C PRO A 180 2.28 6.88 4.10
N LEU A 181 1.03 7.28 3.84
CA LEU A 181 0.20 7.93 4.84
C LEU A 181 -0.03 6.98 6.02
N GLU A 182 0.12 7.49 7.24
CA GLU A 182 0.02 6.71 8.49
C GLU A 182 -1.05 7.30 9.42
N VAL A 183 -2.24 7.56 8.88
CA VAL A 183 -3.38 8.07 9.64
C VAL A 183 -4.27 6.89 10.03
N THR A 184 -4.42 6.69 11.34
CA THR A 184 -5.15 5.53 11.91
C THR A 184 -6.19 5.93 12.95
N GLN A 185 -6.27 7.21 13.24
CA GLN A 185 -7.15 7.78 14.25
C GLN A 185 -7.78 9.05 13.69
N ALA A 186 -9.02 9.32 14.12
CA ALA A 186 -9.72 10.55 13.82
C ALA A 186 -10.44 11.05 15.07
N ARG A 187 -10.44 12.38 15.25
CA ARG A 187 -11.27 13.06 16.24
C ARG A 187 -12.07 14.13 15.54
N ALA A 188 -13.36 14.22 15.89
CA ALA A 188 -14.25 15.20 15.31
C ALA A 188 -15.30 15.66 16.31
N SER A 189 -15.86 16.84 16.07
CA SER A 189 -17.10 17.28 16.70
C SER A 189 -18.19 17.26 15.64
N VAL A 190 -19.30 16.62 15.94
CA VAL A 190 -20.39 16.39 14.98
C VAL A 190 -21.74 16.70 15.61
N THR A 191 -22.72 16.98 14.76
CA THR A 191 -24.13 17.01 15.12
C THR A 191 -24.83 15.93 14.30
N PRO A 192 -25.37 14.87 14.93
CA PRO A 192 -26.18 13.88 14.22
C PRO A 192 -27.41 14.53 13.57
N GLY A 193 -27.89 13.96 12.47
CA GLY A 193 -29.18 14.32 11.89
C GLY A 193 -30.32 13.50 12.50
N ASP A 194 -31.55 13.97 12.34
CA ASP A 194 -32.75 13.30 12.90
C ASP A 194 -33.33 12.22 11.97
N GLY A 195 -32.82 12.12 10.75
CA GLY A 195 -33.30 11.20 9.73
C GLY A 195 -32.64 9.82 9.74
N ASN A 196 -33.21 8.90 8.96
CA ASN A 196 -32.54 7.64 8.65
C ASN A 196 -31.29 7.91 7.81
N GLY A 197 -30.15 7.41 8.27
CA GLY A 197 -28.93 7.39 7.47
C GLY A 197 -29.03 6.44 6.28
N ALA A 198 -28.14 6.60 5.31
CA ALA A 198 -27.92 5.60 4.27
C ALA A 198 -26.51 5.04 4.39
N ALA A 199 -26.42 3.71 4.29
CA ALA A 199 -25.13 3.04 4.23
C ALA A 199 -24.42 3.36 2.91
N PRO A 200 -23.10 3.58 2.92
CA PRO A 200 -22.28 3.61 1.72
C PRO A 200 -22.47 2.36 0.87
N THR A 201 -22.37 2.51 -0.45
CA THR A 201 -22.38 1.37 -1.36
C THR A 201 -20.98 0.80 -1.55
N LEU A 202 -20.91 -0.51 -1.73
CA LEU A 202 -19.69 -1.22 -2.10
C LEU A 202 -19.68 -1.52 -3.59
N LEU A 203 -18.48 -1.72 -4.14
CA LEU A 203 -18.33 -2.30 -5.47
C LEU A 203 -18.73 -3.78 -5.43
N SER A 204 -19.29 -4.28 -6.53
CA SER A 204 -19.60 -5.70 -6.63
C SER A 204 -18.32 -6.54 -6.68
N ARG A 205 -18.42 -7.81 -6.29
CA ARG A 205 -17.30 -8.77 -6.40
C ARG A 205 -16.67 -8.81 -7.79
N GLN A 206 -17.48 -8.79 -8.86
CA GLN A 206 -16.97 -8.80 -10.23
C GLN A 206 -16.20 -7.52 -10.56
N GLN A 207 -16.69 -6.37 -10.09
CA GLN A 207 -16.01 -5.09 -10.26
C GLN A 207 -14.69 -5.05 -9.49
N LEU A 208 -14.63 -5.65 -8.30
CA LEU A 208 -13.39 -5.77 -7.52
C LEU A 208 -12.39 -6.71 -8.19
N ALA A 209 -12.84 -7.89 -8.61
CA ALA A 209 -11.99 -8.94 -9.19
C ALA A 209 -11.37 -8.57 -10.54
N SER A 210 -11.98 -7.64 -11.28
CA SER A 210 -11.52 -7.21 -12.60
C SER A 210 -10.47 -6.10 -12.56
N ARG A 211 -10.20 -5.49 -11.40
CA ARG A 211 -9.20 -4.41 -11.29
C ARG A 211 -7.80 -4.99 -11.22
N VAL A 212 -6.85 -4.42 -11.96
CA VAL A 212 -5.43 -4.64 -11.64
C VAL A 212 -5.10 -3.71 -10.48
N ALA A 213 -4.52 -4.25 -9.41
CA ALA A 213 -4.25 -3.50 -8.17
C ALA A 213 -3.30 -2.30 -8.38
N VAL A 214 -2.65 -2.19 -9.54
CA VAL A 214 -1.85 -1.04 -9.94
C VAL A 214 -2.24 -0.66 -11.37
N ARG A 215 -2.80 0.54 -11.55
CA ARG A 215 -2.92 1.13 -12.88
C ARG A 215 -1.53 1.62 -13.27
N ASP A 216 -0.79 0.73 -13.94
CA ASP A 216 0.44 0.94 -14.71
C ASP A 216 1.29 2.15 -14.28
N THR A 217 2.17 1.95 -13.29
CA THR A 217 3.21 2.92 -12.95
C THR A 217 4.34 2.85 -13.99
N GLY A 218 4.06 3.21 -15.25
CA GLY A 218 5.02 3.69 -16.25
C GLY A 218 6.32 2.90 -16.51
N ASP A 219 6.50 1.69 -15.97
CA ASP A 219 7.77 0.94 -15.99
C ASP A 219 7.80 -0.17 -17.05
N GLY A 220 6.78 -0.20 -17.92
CA GLY A 220 6.71 -1.12 -19.06
C GLY A 220 7.89 -1.00 -20.05
N GLY A 221 8.73 0.04 -19.93
CA GLY A 221 9.92 0.21 -20.74
C GLY A 221 10.94 -0.94 -20.58
N PHE A 222 11.22 -1.37 -19.35
CA PHE A 222 12.21 -2.42 -19.09
C PHE A 222 11.67 -3.81 -19.45
N ALA A 223 10.40 -4.08 -19.16
CA ALA A 223 9.73 -5.32 -19.57
C ALA A 223 9.62 -5.44 -21.10
N SER A 224 9.40 -4.34 -21.82
CA SER A 224 9.36 -4.31 -23.30
C SER A 224 10.71 -4.62 -23.95
N LEU A 225 11.82 -4.40 -23.25
CA LEU A 225 13.17 -4.72 -23.73
C LEU A 225 13.47 -6.22 -23.60
N ILE A 226 12.88 -6.89 -22.62
CA ILE A 226 13.01 -8.35 -22.40
C ILE A 226 12.06 -9.13 -23.32
N ALA A 227 10.89 -8.58 -23.64
CA ALA A 227 9.88 -9.21 -24.48
C ALA A 227 10.12 -9.09 -26.00
N ARG A 228 11.29 -8.61 -26.44
CA ARG A 228 11.63 -8.57 -27.88
C ARG A 228 12.24 -9.89 -28.34
N ASP A 229 11.54 -10.59 -29.23
CA ASP A 229 11.95 -11.87 -29.84
C ASP A 229 13.23 -11.82 -30.71
N ARG A 230 13.89 -10.66 -30.84
CA ARG A 230 15.13 -10.50 -31.62
C ARG A 230 16.15 -9.62 -30.90
N LEU A 231 16.81 -10.20 -29.92
CA LEU A 231 18.04 -9.62 -29.36
C LEU A 231 19.16 -9.80 -30.39
N SER A 232 19.70 -8.70 -30.91
CA SER A 232 20.89 -8.79 -31.77
C SER A 232 22.08 -9.31 -30.94
N LEU A 233 22.92 -10.17 -31.54
CA LEU A 233 24.12 -10.71 -30.88
C LEU A 233 25.00 -9.59 -30.30
N GLY A 234 25.09 -8.45 -31.02
CA GLY A 234 25.83 -7.27 -30.56
C GLY A 234 25.27 -6.66 -29.27
N PHE A 235 23.95 -6.64 -29.10
CA PHE A 235 23.32 -6.14 -27.87
C PHE A 235 23.59 -7.07 -26.67
N VAL A 236 23.56 -8.39 -26.89
CA VAL A 236 23.89 -9.39 -25.86
C VAL A 236 25.35 -9.25 -25.42
N LEU A 237 26.28 -9.15 -26.37
CA LEU A 237 27.71 -8.97 -26.06
C LEU A 237 27.99 -7.66 -25.34
N LEU A 238 27.34 -6.56 -25.75
CA LEU A 238 27.45 -5.28 -25.06
C LEU A 238 26.91 -5.36 -23.63
N SER A 239 25.76 -6.01 -23.44
CA SER A 239 25.15 -6.19 -22.12
C SER A 239 26.02 -7.02 -21.18
N LEU A 240 26.63 -8.10 -21.70
CA LEU A 240 27.59 -8.93 -20.97
C LEU A 240 28.86 -8.14 -20.59
N LEU A 241 29.37 -7.32 -21.50
CA LEU A 241 30.53 -6.45 -21.24
C LEU A 241 30.25 -5.45 -20.12
N VAL A 242 29.07 -4.80 -20.16
CA VAL A 242 28.65 -3.87 -19.11
C VAL A 242 28.46 -4.60 -17.77
N ALA A 243 27.83 -5.77 -17.78
CA ALA A 243 27.63 -6.59 -16.58
C ALA A 243 28.97 -7.07 -15.98
N MET A 244 29.91 -7.55 -16.81
CA MET A 244 31.24 -7.95 -16.37
C MET A 244 32.04 -6.78 -15.82
N PHE A 245 32.00 -5.62 -16.48
CA PHE A 245 32.66 -4.40 -16.02
C PHE A 245 32.13 -3.98 -14.65
N TRP A 246 30.82 -3.96 -14.47
CA TRP A 246 30.22 -3.56 -13.19
C TRP A 246 30.42 -4.61 -12.09
N GLY A 247 30.37 -5.90 -12.42
CA GLY A 247 30.70 -7.00 -11.51
C GLY A 247 32.15 -6.95 -11.03
N ALA A 248 33.09 -6.65 -11.94
CA ALA A 248 34.49 -6.44 -11.60
C ALA A 248 34.66 -5.18 -10.74
N ALA A 249 34.04 -4.06 -11.11
CA ALA A 249 34.09 -2.82 -10.32
C ALA A 249 33.54 -3.02 -8.89
N HIS A 250 32.49 -3.82 -8.72
CA HIS A 250 31.99 -4.22 -7.40
C HIS A 250 33.00 -5.07 -6.62
N ALA A 251 33.71 -5.99 -7.27
CA ALA A 251 34.75 -6.79 -6.63
C ALA A 251 35.95 -5.95 -6.15
N PHE A 252 36.22 -4.82 -6.82
CA PHE A 252 37.25 -3.85 -6.45
C PHE A 252 36.77 -2.73 -5.52
N SER A 253 35.46 -2.62 -5.28
CA SER A 253 34.93 -1.65 -4.32
C SER A 253 35.44 -1.98 -2.91
N PRO A 254 35.95 -1.00 -2.13
CA PRO A 254 36.47 -1.25 -0.79
C PRO A 254 35.39 -1.68 0.20
N GLY A 255 35.03 -2.97 0.17
CA GLY A 255 34.31 -3.61 1.26
C GLY A 255 35.24 -3.69 2.46
N HIS A 256 34.87 -3.05 3.56
CA HIS A 256 35.64 -2.92 4.81
C HIS A 256 36.06 -4.26 5.47
N GLY A 257 35.81 -5.41 4.85
CA GLY A 257 36.29 -6.74 5.29
C GLY A 257 37.39 -7.38 4.42
N LYS A 258 37.58 -7.00 3.14
CA LYS A 258 38.53 -7.72 2.26
C LYS A 258 39.93 -7.08 2.16
N ALA A 259 40.03 -5.76 2.38
CA ALA A 259 41.32 -5.06 2.43
C ALA A 259 42.08 -5.29 3.75
N ILE A 260 41.37 -5.47 4.87
CA ILE A 260 41.99 -5.73 6.19
C ILE A 260 42.67 -7.12 6.21
N VAL A 261 42.09 -8.12 5.54
CA VAL A 261 42.73 -9.46 5.45
C VAL A 261 44.01 -9.40 4.62
N ALA A 262 44.04 -8.61 3.54
CA ALA A 262 45.26 -8.39 2.77
C ALA A 262 46.33 -7.59 3.56
N GLY A 263 45.92 -6.59 4.35
CA GLY A 263 46.82 -5.84 5.23
C GLY A 263 47.35 -6.65 6.42
N ARG A 264 46.55 -7.55 7.00
CA ARG A 264 46.95 -8.42 8.12
C ARG A 264 47.85 -9.58 7.64
N LEU A 265 47.66 -10.07 6.42
CA LEU A 265 48.58 -11.05 5.82
C LEU A 265 49.93 -10.42 5.43
N ALA A 266 49.95 -9.19 4.90
CA ALA A 266 51.21 -8.51 4.55
C ALA A 266 52.07 -8.11 5.77
N THR A 267 51.45 -7.84 6.93
CA THR A 267 52.17 -7.50 8.17
C THR A 267 52.67 -8.72 8.95
N GLN A 268 52.09 -9.91 8.71
CA GLN A 268 52.51 -11.15 9.38
C GLN A 268 53.73 -11.84 8.72
N PHE A 269 54.16 -11.41 7.53
CA PHE A 269 55.38 -11.90 6.87
C PHE A 269 56.62 -11.00 7.05
N CYS A 270 56.51 -9.86 7.73
CA CYS A 270 57.65 -8.99 8.06
C CYS A 270 58.10 -9.07 9.53
N SER A 271 57.65 -10.09 10.27
CA SER A 271 57.98 -10.30 11.68
C SER A 271 58.54 -11.71 11.94
N VAL A 272 59.55 -12.13 11.19
CA VAL A 272 60.57 -13.13 11.59
C VAL A 272 61.89 -12.74 10.93
#